data_AF-A0A943X573-F1
#
_entry.id   AF-A0A943X573-F1
#
_cell.length_a   1.000
_cell.length_b   1.000
_cell.length_c   1.000
_cell.angle_alpha   90.00
_cell.angle_beta   90.00
_cell.angle_gamma   90.00
#
_symmetry.space_group_name_H-M   'P 1'
#
loop_
_entity.id
_entity.type
_entity.pdbx_description
1 polymer ?
#
loop_
_entity_poly.entity_id
_entity_poly.type
_entity_poly.pdbx_seq_one_letter_code
_entity_poly.pdbx_strand_id
1 'polypeptide(L)'
;MAEDKEMELISVLNEQERILDSMLSEQSRIHECVVKRSWEGLEQFVMNINELGGEFSKVDNFRDSIASVSDDIYFRPGVKDVFLRVKSKLSKSKIENDALARYVNATKAFISEVMDNCISQQRNDIYSSNGTMRKNYAQSIVINRSV
;
A
#
# COMPACT_ATOMS: atom_id res chain seq x y z
N MET A 1 9.17 -7.63 39.30
CA MET A 1 8.43 -8.47 38.34
C MET A 1 7.30 -7.74 37.62
N ALA A 2 6.30 -7.17 38.30
CA ALA A 2 5.21 -6.45 37.63
C ALA A 2 5.65 -5.06 37.12
N GLU A 3 6.44 -4.33 37.90
CA GLU A 3 7.00 -3.02 37.50
C GLU A 3 8.04 -3.14 36.38
N ASP A 4 8.86 -4.20 36.37
CA ASP A 4 9.84 -4.44 35.31
C ASP A 4 9.17 -4.66 33.94
N LYS A 5 8.07 -5.43 33.91
CA LYS A 5 7.28 -5.64 32.68
C LYS A 5 6.55 -4.39 32.23
N GLU A 6 6.17 -3.51 33.16
CA GLU A 6 5.56 -2.23 32.84
C GLU A 6 6.57 -1.31 32.14
N MET A 7 7.80 -1.21 32.67
CA MET A 7 8.87 -0.45 32.03
C MET A 7 9.25 -1.01 30.66
N GLU A 8 9.33 -2.34 30.54
CA GLU A 8 9.61 -3.02 29.29
C GLU A 8 8.53 -2.74 28.24
N LEU A 9 7.25 -2.83 28.61
CA LEU A 9 6.14 -2.51 27.73
C LEU A 9 6.16 -1.04 27.30
N ILE A 10 6.45 -0.11 28.21
CA ILE A 10 6.59 1.32 27.89
C ILE A 10 7.72 1.53 26.88
N SER A 11 8.87 0.87 27.08
CA SER A 11 9.99 0.93 26.14
C SER A 11 9.59 0.46 24.75
N VAL A 12 8.87 -0.66 24.67
CA VAL A 12 8.37 -1.22 23.40
C VAL A 12 7.38 -0.28 22.73
N LEU A 13 6.42 0.27 23.48
CA LEU A 13 5.43 1.21 22.95
C LEU A 13 6.10 2.50 22.46
N ASN A 14 7.13 3.01 23.13
CA ASN A 14 7.90 4.16 22.66
C ASN A 14 8.65 3.85 21.36
N GLU A 15 9.17 2.63 21.18
CA GLU A 15 9.80 2.23 19.93
C GLU A 15 8.77 2.09 18.80
N GLN A 16 7.58 1.55 19.09
CA GLN A 16 6.46 1.56 18.14
C GLN A 16 6.08 3.00 17.74
N GLU A 17 6.04 3.91 18.71
CA GLU A 17 5.78 5.33 18.49
C GLU A 17 6.81 5.96 17.54
N ARG A 18 8.10 5.66 17.74
CA ARG A 18 9.21 6.14 16.89
C ARG A 18 9.10 5.64 15.45
N ILE A 19 8.84 4.34 15.28
CA ILE A 19 8.70 3.74 13.95
C ILE A 19 7.49 4.36 13.21
N LEU A 20 6.36 4.56 13.91
CA LEU A 20 5.18 5.19 13.33
C LEU A 20 5.42 6.64 12.90
N ASP A 21 6.22 7.42 13.65
CA ASP A 21 6.60 8.77 13.22
C ASP A 21 7.42 8.75 11.92
N SER A 22 8.37 7.82 11.82
CA SER A 22 9.13 7.62 10.58
C SER A 22 8.22 7.19 9.43
N MET A 23 7.28 6.26 9.64
CA MET A 23 6.33 5.85 8.61
C MET A 23 5.45 7.01 8.13
N LEU A 24 4.92 7.82 9.05
CA LEU A 24 4.10 8.99 8.70
C LEU A 24 4.88 10.04 7.90
N SER A 25 6.16 10.23 8.22
CA SER A 25 7.07 11.10 7.46
C SER A 25 7.26 10.59 6.02
N GLU A 26 7.56 9.30 5.84
CA GLU A 26 7.71 8.71 4.51
C GLU A 26 6.39 8.71 3.73
N GLN A 27 5.26 8.43 4.38
CA GLN A 27 3.92 8.53 3.76
C GLN A 27 3.63 9.95 3.25
N SER A 28 4.01 10.97 4.04
CA SER A 28 3.87 12.37 3.65
C SER A 28 4.71 12.69 2.41
N ARG A 29 5.95 12.17 2.34
CA ARG A 29 6.81 12.34 1.15
C ARG A 29 6.22 11.67 -0.10
N ILE A 30 5.69 10.45 0.04
CA ILE A 30 5.01 9.76 -1.07
C ILE A 30 3.79 10.56 -1.54
N HIS A 31 2.99 11.07 -0.60
CA HIS A 31 1.85 11.92 -0.92
C HIS A 31 2.29 13.19 -1.68
N GLU A 32 3.39 13.83 -1.26
CA GLU A 32 3.94 14.97 -1.99
C GLU A 32 4.43 14.62 -3.40
N CYS A 33 5.13 13.49 -3.58
CA CYS A 33 5.56 12.99 -4.89
C CYS A 33 4.36 12.85 -5.85
N VAL A 34 3.28 12.25 -5.33
CA VAL A 34 2.02 12.06 -6.05
C VAL A 34 1.37 13.39 -6.43
N VAL A 35 1.22 14.31 -5.47
CA VAL A 35 0.53 15.60 -5.70
C VAL A 35 1.33 16.49 -6.65
N LYS A 36 2.65 16.57 -6.48
CA LYS A 36 3.55 17.37 -7.32
C LYS A 36 3.88 16.70 -8.65
N ARG A 37 3.46 15.45 -8.86
CA ARG A 37 3.82 14.61 -10.02
C ARG A 37 5.34 14.50 -10.21
N SER A 38 6.08 14.55 -9.10
CA SER A 38 7.53 14.37 -9.07
C SER A 38 7.81 13.00 -8.47
N TRP A 39 8.24 12.07 -9.30
CA TRP A 39 8.44 10.67 -8.92
C TRP A 39 9.87 10.39 -8.43
N GLU A 40 10.68 11.42 -8.30
CA GLU A 40 12.07 11.31 -7.88
C GLU A 40 12.13 10.79 -6.43
N GLY A 41 12.83 9.67 -6.23
CA GLY A 41 12.95 9.03 -4.92
C GLY A 41 11.71 8.26 -4.44
N LEU A 42 10.62 8.19 -5.22
CA LEU A 42 9.40 7.47 -4.82
C LEU A 42 9.69 6.00 -4.45
N GLU A 43 10.50 5.31 -5.28
CA GLU A 43 10.87 3.92 -5.03
C GLU A 43 11.57 3.75 -3.68
N GLN A 44 12.49 4.66 -3.35
CA GLN A 44 13.20 4.65 -2.07
C GLN A 44 12.24 4.86 -0.90
N PHE A 45 11.29 5.81 -1.00
CA PHE A 45 10.30 6.04 0.06
C PHE A 45 9.39 4.83 0.28
N VAL A 46 9.01 4.13 -0.80
CA VAL A 46 8.23 2.89 -0.72
C VAL A 46 9.05 1.75 -0.08
N MET A 47 10.33 1.61 -0.44
CA MET A 47 11.23 0.65 0.20
C MET A 47 11.37 0.93 1.71
N ASN A 48 11.59 2.19 2.09
CA ASN A 48 11.68 2.61 3.49
C ASN A 48 10.41 2.24 4.28
N ILE A 49 9.22 2.48 3.72
CA ILE A 49 7.95 2.09 4.38
C ILE A 49 7.86 0.58 4.58
N ASN A 50 8.27 -0.22 3.60
CA ASN A 50 8.24 -1.68 3.72
C ASN A 50 9.20 -2.17 4.80
N GLU A 51 10.41 -1.59 4.89
CA GLU A 51 11.38 -1.90 5.94
C GLU A 51 10.82 -1.53 7.33
N LEU A 52 10.31 -0.30 7.48
CA LEU A 52 9.69 0.18 8.71
C LEU A 52 8.48 -0.67 9.12
N GLY A 53 7.67 -1.13 8.16
CA GLY A 53 6.56 -2.04 8.42
C GLY A 53 7.03 -3.41 8.93
N GLY A 54 8.15 -3.91 8.41
CA GLY A 54 8.81 -5.12 8.90
C GLY A 54 9.37 -4.94 10.32
N GLU A 55 10.01 -3.81 10.61
CA GLU A 55 10.49 -3.46 11.95
C GLU A 55 9.33 -3.34 12.94
N PHE A 56 8.28 -2.61 12.56
CA PHE A 56 7.07 -2.46 13.37
C PHE A 56 6.50 -3.82 13.74
N SER A 57 6.37 -4.74 12.76
CA SER A 57 5.84 -6.08 12.99
C SER A 57 6.67 -6.89 14.01
N LYS A 58 8.00 -6.75 14.00
CA LYS A 58 8.87 -7.41 14.99
C LYS A 58 8.62 -6.87 16.39
N VAL A 59 8.52 -5.53 16.53
CA VAL A 59 8.26 -4.87 17.82
C VAL A 59 6.84 -5.19 18.31
N ASP A 60 5.87 -5.29 17.40
CA ASP A 60 4.48 -5.68 17.69
C ASP A 60 4.38 -7.10 18.26
N ASN A 61 5.05 -8.06 17.63
CA ASN A 61 5.13 -9.43 18.14
C ASN A 61 5.77 -9.50 19.53
N PHE A 62 6.80 -8.67 19.78
CA PHE A 62 7.43 -8.59 21.09
C PHE A 62 6.49 -7.97 22.14
N ARG A 63 5.77 -6.90 21.80
CA ARG A 63 4.71 -6.33 22.65
C ARG A 63 3.69 -7.38 23.03
N ASP A 64 3.20 -8.16 22.07
CA ASP A 64 2.17 -9.19 22.30
C ASP A 64 2.69 -10.30 23.25
N SER A 65 3.98 -10.64 23.17
CA SER A 65 4.61 -11.57 24.10
C SER A 65 4.61 -11.06 25.55
N ILE A 66 4.83 -9.76 25.75
CA ILE A 66 4.82 -9.12 27.07
C ILE A 66 3.38 -9.00 27.59
N ALA A 67 2.45 -8.59 26.71
CA ALA A 67 1.05 -8.35 27.05
C ALA A 67 0.27 -9.62 27.38
N SER A 68 0.67 -10.77 26.82
CA SER A 68 0.06 -12.09 27.08
C SER A 68 0.01 -12.49 28.57
N VAL A 69 0.77 -11.79 29.41
CA VAL A 69 0.89 -12.03 30.85
C VAL A 69 -0.29 -11.42 31.63
N SER A 70 -0.83 -10.29 31.18
CA SER A 70 -1.96 -9.61 31.83
C SER A 70 -2.49 -8.48 30.94
N ASP A 71 -3.76 -8.57 30.54
CA ASP A 71 -4.43 -7.52 29.75
C ASP A 71 -4.59 -6.20 30.54
N ASP A 72 -4.63 -6.28 31.87
CA ASP A 72 -4.81 -5.11 32.74
C ASP A 72 -3.62 -4.15 32.73
N ILE A 73 -2.47 -4.59 32.18
CA ILE A 73 -1.25 -3.78 32.11
C ILE A 73 -1.44 -2.50 31.29
N TYR A 74 -2.32 -2.52 30.28
CA TYR A 74 -2.61 -1.34 29.44
C TYR A 74 -3.44 -0.27 30.13
N PHE A 75 -4.16 -0.60 31.21
CA PHE A 75 -4.98 0.37 31.95
C PHE A 75 -4.19 1.09 33.04
N ARG A 76 -2.94 0.69 33.30
CA ARG A 76 -2.05 1.38 34.23
C ARG A 76 -1.76 2.81 33.73
N PRO A 77 -1.79 3.83 34.59
CA PRO A 77 -1.68 5.24 34.17
C PRO A 77 -0.46 5.52 33.28
N GLY A 78 0.72 4.98 33.63
CA GLY A 78 1.95 5.20 32.87
C GLY A 78 1.95 4.56 31.48
N VAL A 79 1.35 3.38 31.33
CA VAL A 79 1.27 2.65 30.05
C VAL A 79 0.18 3.22 29.17
N LYS A 80 -0.97 3.54 29.76
CA LYS A 80 -2.19 3.95 29.06
C LYS A 80 -1.94 5.15 28.16
N ASP A 81 -1.22 6.16 28.65
CA ASP A 81 -0.96 7.37 27.89
C ASP A 81 -0.08 7.08 26.66
N VAL A 82 0.96 6.27 26.81
CA VAL A 82 1.84 5.86 25.69
C VAL A 82 1.06 5.01 24.69
N PHE A 83 0.29 4.06 25.18
CA PHE A 83 -0.54 3.19 24.35
C PHE A 83 -1.55 3.99 23.51
N LEU A 84 -2.22 4.99 24.10
CA LEU A 84 -3.16 5.85 23.38
C LEU A 84 -2.46 6.68 22.29
N ARG A 85 -1.24 7.16 22.53
CA ARG A 85 -0.44 7.86 21.50
C ARG A 85 -0.11 6.94 20.33
N VAL A 86 0.40 5.75 20.61
CA VAL A 86 0.70 4.72 19.58
C VAL A 86 -0.56 4.41 18.76
N LYS A 87 -1.69 4.15 19.44
CA LYS A 87 -2.98 3.85 18.79
C LYS A 87 -3.45 4.99 17.88
N SER A 88 -3.32 6.24 18.34
CA SER A 88 -3.66 7.42 17.55
C SER A 88 -2.79 7.53 16.29
N LYS A 89 -1.47 7.36 16.42
CA LYS A 89 -0.55 7.40 15.27
C LYS A 89 -0.77 6.25 14.29
N LEU A 90 -1.03 5.05 14.79
CA LEU A 90 -1.36 3.89 13.96
C LEU A 90 -2.63 4.14 13.14
N SER A 91 -3.67 4.71 13.77
CA SER A 91 -4.89 5.10 13.07
C SER A 91 -4.62 6.14 11.98
N LYS A 92 -3.76 7.13 12.24
CA LYS A 92 -3.36 8.13 11.23
C LYS A 92 -2.62 7.47 10.06
N SER A 93 -1.62 6.64 10.35
CA SER A 93 -0.84 5.96 9.31
C SER A 93 -1.71 5.06 8.44
N LYS A 94 -2.72 4.41 9.02
CA LYS A 94 -3.72 3.64 8.26
C LYS A 94 -4.54 4.53 7.31
N ILE A 95 -5.02 5.68 7.79
CA ILE A 95 -5.80 6.62 6.97
C ILE A 95 -4.96 7.12 5.78
N GLU A 96 -3.70 7.50 6.01
CA GLU A 96 -2.78 7.95 4.95
C GLU A 96 -2.52 6.84 3.93
N ASN A 97 -2.29 5.61 4.40
CA ASN A 97 -2.08 4.46 3.50
C ASN A 97 -3.34 4.15 2.66
N ASP A 98 -4.53 4.22 3.26
CA ASP A 98 -5.80 4.05 2.54
C ASP A 98 -6.00 5.13 1.47
N ALA A 99 -5.60 6.38 1.76
CA ALA A 99 -5.65 7.48 0.79
C ALA A 99 -4.69 7.24 -0.39
N LEU A 100 -3.44 6.85 -0.12
CA LEU A 100 -2.46 6.49 -1.14
C LEU A 100 -2.93 5.30 -1.99
N ALA A 101 -3.48 4.25 -1.37
CA ALA A 101 -4.01 3.10 -2.07
C ALA A 101 -5.17 3.47 -3.02
N ARG A 102 -6.09 4.34 -2.58
CA ARG A 102 -7.16 4.87 -3.44
C ARG A 102 -6.60 5.63 -4.64
N TYR A 103 -5.59 6.47 -4.43
CA TYR A 103 -4.94 7.20 -5.52
C TYR A 103 -4.30 6.24 -6.54
N VAL A 104 -3.55 5.25 -6.08
CA VAL A 104 -2.90 4.26 -6.96
C VAL A 104 -3.93 3.48 -7.76
N ASN A 105 -5.02 3.04 -7.12
CA ASN A 105 -6.09 2.30 -7.78
C ASN A 105 -6.81 3.16 -8.83
N ALA A 106 -7.11 4.42 -8.52
CA ALA A 106 -7.72 5.34 -9.47
C ALA A 106 -6.82 5.62 -10.68
N THR A 107 -5.52 5.86 -10.43
CA THR A 107 -4.52 6.09 -11.48
C THR A 107 -4.36 4.86 -12.38
N LYS A 108 -4.31 3.65 -11.78
CA LYS A 108 -4.24 2.39 -12.51
C LYS A 108 -5.47 2.18 -13.40
N ALA A 109 -6.67 2.41 -12.85
CA ALA A 109 -7.92 2.27 -13.60
C ALA A 109 -7.96 3.21 -14.82
N PHE A 110 -7.57 4.48 -14.62
CA PHE A 110 -7.48 5.46 -15.71
C PHE A 110 -6.51 5.02 -16.82
N ILE A 111 -5.29 4.59 -16.45
CA ILE A 111 -4.30 4.13 -17.43
C ILE A 111 -4.81 2.90 -18.20
N SER A 112 -5.43 1.94 -17.50
CA SER A 112 -6.04 0.77 -18.14
C SER A 112 -7.12 1.17 -19.14
N GLU A 113 -8.03 2.07 -18.78
CA GLU A 113 -9.07 2.56 -19.68
C GLU A 113 -8.51 3.27 -20.92
N VAL A 114 -7.49 4.12 -20.74
CA VAL A 114 -6.81 4.79 -21.86
C VAL A 114 -6.16 3.76 -22.79
N MET A 115 -5.45 2.77 -22.22
CA MET A 115 -4.80 1.72 -22.99
C MET A 115 -5.80 0.85 -23.75
N ASP A 116 -6.91 0.46 -23.13
CA ASP A 116 -7.96 -0.34 -23.77
C ASP A 116 -8.58 0.39 -24.97
N ASN A 117 -8.81 1.71 -24.82
CA ASN A 117 -9.31 2.55 -25.90
C ASN A 117 -8.30 2.71 -27.04
N CYS A 118 -7.01 2.92 -26.74
CA CYS A 118 -5.97 3.05 -27.75
C CYS A 118 -5.65 1.75 -28.49
N ILE A 119 -5.71 0.59 -27.83
CA ILE A 119 -5.43 -0.72 -28.44
C ILE A 119 -6.58 -1.14 -29.37
N SER A 120 -7.82 -0.73 -29.11
CA SER A 120 -8.97 -1.05 -29.97
C SER A 120 -8.91 -0.41 -31.36
N GLN A 121 -8.23 0.73 -31.51
CA GLN A 121 -8.11 1.47 -32.79
C GLN A 121 -7.05 0.92 -33.75
N GLN A 122 -6.22 -0.05 -33.36
CA GLN A 122 -5.19 -0.63 -34.24
C GLN A 122 -5.68 -1.80 -35.11
N ARG A 123 -6.96 -2.18 -35.06
CA ARG A 123 -7.52 -3.09 -36.07
C ARG A 123 -7.76 -2.29 -37.34
N ASN A 124 -6.93 -2.51 -38.36
CA ASN A 124 -7.12 -1.93 -39.69
C ASN A 124 -8.58 -2.16 -40.14
N ASP A 125 -9.34 -1.07 -40.25
CA ASP A 125 -10.67 -1.09 -40.84
C ASP A 125 -10.52 -1.37 -42.33
N ILE A 126 -10.83 -2.60 -42.75
CA ILE A 126 -10.79 -2.97 -44.16
C ILE A 126 -12.09 -2.49 -44.79
N TYR A 127 -11.99 -1.46 -45.62
CA TYR A 127 -13.10 -0.98 -46.44
C TYR A 127 -13.19 -1.80 -47.73
N SER A 128 -14.41 -2.14 -48.14
CA SER A 128 -14.62 -2.68 -49.49
C SER A 128 -14.39 -1.60 -50.54
N SER A 129 -14.18 -2.00 -51.80
CA SER A 129 -14.06 -1.05 -52.93
C SER A 129 -15.28 -0.12 -53.10
N ASN A 130 -16.42 -0.43 -52.45
CA ASN A 130 -17.63 0.39 -52.45
C ASN A 130 -17.82 1.17 -51.14
N GLY A 131 -16.80 1.29 -50.30
CA GLY A 131 -16.80 2.13 -49.10
C GLY A 131 -17.52 1.53 -47.88
N THR A 132 -17.98 0.29 -47.94
CA THR A 132 -18.61 -0.39 -46.80
C THR A 132 -17.58 -1.09 -45.91
N MET A 133 -17.69 -0.88 -44.59
CA MET A 133 -16.80 -1.45 -43.57
C MET A 133 -16.97 -2.98 -43.52
N ARG A 134 -15.90 -3.74 -43.79
CA ARG A 134 -15.91 -5.21 -43.62
C ARG A 134 -15.45 -5.57 -42.21
N LYS A 135 -16.33 -6.19 -41.43
CA LYS A 135 -15.94 -6.83 -40.17
C LYS A 135 -14.98 -7.98 -40.48
N ASN A 136 -13.76 -7.92 -39.93
CA ASN A 136 -12.78 -9.01 -39.99
C ASN A 136 -13.27 -10.19 -39.14
N TYR A 137 -14.10 -11.07 -39.71
CA TYR A 137 -14.31 -12.39 -39.16
C TYR A 137 -13.08 -13.23 -39.54
N ALA A 138 -12.11 -13.32 -38.64
CA ALA A 138 -11.02 -14.27 -38.76
C ALA A 138 -11.60 -15.69 -38.66
N GLN A 139 -12.02 -16.26 -39.79
CA GLN A 139 -12.24 -17.69 -39.90
C GLN A 139 -10.86 -18.34 -40.07
N SER A 140 -10.33 -18.87 -38.98
CA SER A 140 -9.13 -19.70 -39.00
C SER A 140 -9.43 -20.97 -39.81
N ILE A 141 -8.91 -21.05 -41.04
CA ILE A 141 -8.94 -22.28 -41.83
C ILE A 141 -7.66 -23.05 -41.51
N VAL A 142 -7.78 -24.04 -40.62
CA VAL A 142 -6.70 -25.01 -40.36
C VAL A 142 -6.72 -26.03 -41.50
N ILE A 143 -5.79 -25.91 -42.45
CA ILE A 143 -5.59 -26.92 -43.49
C ILE A 143 -4.75 -28.04 -42.87
N ASN A 144 -5.41 -29.16 -42.53
CA ASN A 144 -4.69 -30.38 -42.17
C ASN A 144 -4.01 -30.93 -43.43
N ARG A 145 -2.68 -30.86 -43.51
CA ARG A 145 -1.90 -31.63 -44.49
C ARG A 145 -1.33 -32.86 -43.81
N SER A 146 -1.98 -33.99 -44.02
CA SER A 146 -1.44 -35.32 -43.75
C SER A 146 -1.02 -35.91 -45.10
N VAL A 147 0.29 -36.02 -45.34
CA VAL A 147 0.90 -36.96 -46.30
C VAL A 147 2.13 -37.53 -45.63
#